data_AF-G7LPY6-F1
#
_entry.id   AF-G7LPY6-F1
#
_cell.length_a   1.000
_cell.length_b   1.000
_cell.length_c   1.000
_cell.angle_alpha   90.00
_cell.angle_beta   90.00
_cell.angle_gamma   90.00
#
_symmetry.space_group_name_H-M   'P 1'
#
loop_
_entity.id
_entity.type
_entity.pdbx_description
1 polymer ?
#
loop_
_entity_poly.entity_id
_entity_poly.type
_entity_poly.pdbx_seq_one_letter_code
_entity_poly.pdbx_strand_id
1 'polypeptide(L)'
;MDMLQILDRPIAFQRSFVRMGAGITGALLLSQLIYWTNRTGADGWIYKTQDEWEDETGLTRYEQEGARKKLRSLGVLIEQRKGVPAKLYYRVDVTVLYQLLGAANKDAEIPHTSSGKTSEQDGGNSTIFLTEITTETTTEIIGESADAVSPSQPAEKIDYQKILDVYHDTLPEMAQVKILTDARKKTIRNFWKKFKFNSDRWEAYLRYIASNCRWMLEDRPNGRGGFWKRKNLDYLVTERCYVAVKEERANDQ
;
A
#
# COMPACT_ATOMS: atom_id res chain seq x y z
N MET A 1 11.57 -29.44 -0.96
CA MET A 1 10.46 -28.86 -0.20
C MET A 1 9.23 -28.89 -1.09
N ASP A 2 8.08 -29.28 -0.54
CA ASP A 2 6.81 -29.16 -1.25
C ASP A 2 6.41 -27.68 -1.31
N MET A 3 6.00 -27.19 -2.48
CA MET A 3 5.56 -25.80 -2.69
C MET A 3 4.47 -25.41 -1.68
N LEU A 4 3.60 -26.36 -1.32
CA LEU A 4 2.51 -26.16 -0.35
C LEU A 4 3.00 -25.85 1.08
N GLN A 5 4.27 -26.14 1.40
CA GLN A 5 4.87 -25.84 2.70
C GLN A 5 5.47 -24.42 2.78
N ILE A 6 5.65 -23.75 1.64
CA ILE A 6 6.23 -22.40 1.55
C ILE A 6 5.13 -21.34 1.52
N LEU A 7 3.92 -21.69 1.07
CA LEU A 7 2.81 -20.77 0.96
C LEU A 7 2.24 -20.47 2.35
N ASP A 8 2.12 -19.19 2.67
CA ASP A 8 1.31 -18.74 3.81
C ASP A 8 -0.16 -19.16 3.62
N ARG A 9 -0.88 -19.28 4.74
CA ARG A 9 -2.27 -19.70 4.72
C ARG A 9 -3.09 -18.78 3.80
N PRO A 10 -3.80 -19.31 2.78
CA PRO A 10 -4.55 -18.48 1.86
C PRO A 10 -5.65 -17.71 2.59
N ILE A 11 -5.75 -16.41 2.29
CA ILE A 11 -6.82 -15.55 2.81
C ILE A 11 -7.99 -15.52 1.82
N ALA A 12 -9.15 -15.95 2.30
CA ALA A 12 -10.40 -15.86 1.53
C ALA A 12 -11.16 -14.59 1.90
N PHE A 13 -11.81 -13.96 0.92
CA PHE A 13 -12.70 -12.83 1.15
C PHE A 13 -14.02 -13.01 0.40
N GLN A 14 -15.08 -12.35 0.88
CA GLN A 14 -16.39 -12.46 0.24
C GLN A 14 -16.56 -11.46 -0.90
N ARG A 15 -16.89 -11.99 -2.10
CA ARG A 15 -17.14 -11.16 -3.30
C ARG A 15 -18.37 -10.25 -3.16
N SER A 16 -19.34 -10.60 -2.32
CA SER A 16 -20.50 -9.76 -1.99
C SER A 16 -20.09 -8.38 -1.45
N PHE A 17 -18.98 -8.29 -0.70
CA PHE A 17 -18.45 -7.02 -0.21
C PHE A 17 -17.92 -6.12 -1.33
N VAL A 18 -17.48 -6.70 -2.45
CA VAL A 18 -17.09 -5.92 -3.63
C VAL A 18 -18.32 -5.30 -4.29
N ARG A 19 -19.42 -6.05 -4.39
CA ARG A 19 -20.69 -5.61 -5.01
C ARG A 19 -21.33 -4.45 -4.26
N MET A 20 -21.20 -4.40 -2.93
CA MET A 20 -21.64 -3.25 -2.11
C MET A 20 -20.72 -2.03 -2.19
N GLY A 21 -19.72 -2.02 -3.06
CA GLY A 21 -18.86 -0.86 -3.30
C GLY A 21 -17.60 -0.77 -2.43
N ALA A 22 -17.25 -1.79 -1.64
CA ALA A 22 -16.02 -1.75 -0.82
C ALA A 22 -14.73 -1.86 -1.66
N GLY A 23 -14.82 -2.38 -2.89
CA GLY A 23 -13.67 -2.74 -3.72
C GLY A 23 -12.90 -3.95 -3.16
N ILE A 24 -11.85 -4.40 -3.86
CA ILE A 24 -11.11 -5.62 -3.47
C ILE A 24 -10.43 -5.46 -2.11
N THR A 25 -9.68 -4.39 -1.89
CA THR A 25 -8.98 -4.15 -0.62
C THR A 25 -9.93 -3.94 0.55
N GLY A 26 -11.07 -3.26 0.32
CA GLY A 26 -12.13 -3.11 1.32
C GLY A 26 -12.81 -4.43 1.64
N ALA A 27 -13.09 -5.26 0.63
CA ALA A 27 -13.69 -6.58 0.81
C ALA A 27 -12.77 -7.54 1.60
N LEU A 28 -11.47 -7.50 1.32
CA LEU A 28 -10.47 -8.28 2.03
C LEU A 28 -10.40 -7.87 3.51
N LEU A 29 -10.21 -6.56 3.77
CA LEU A 29 -10.14 -6.04 5.14
C LEU A 29 -11.44 -6.30 5.91
N LEU A 30 -12.60 -6.11 5.28
CA LEU A 30 -13.90 -6.37 5.90
C LEU A 30 -14.08 -7.85 6.25
N SER A 31 -13.65 -8.77 5.38
CA SER A 31 -13.71 -10.21 5.67
C SER A 31 -12.90 -10.57 6.91
N GLN A 32 -11.71 -9.97 7.06
CA GLN A 32 -10.87 -10.18 8.23
C GLN A 32 -11.43 -9.50 9.49
N LEU A 33 -12.03 -8.30 9.36
CA LEU A 33 -12.74 -7.65 10.47
C LEU A 33 -13.93 -8.49 10.97
N ILE A 34 -14.70 -9.12 10.08
CA ILE A 34 -15.79 -10.03 10.46
C ILE A 34 -15.26 -11.30 11.15
N TYR A 35 -14.15 -11.87 10.65
CA TYR A 35 -13.48 -13.00 11.29
C TYR A 35 -13.15 -12.69 12.75
N TRP A 36 -12.62 -11.49 13.03
CA TRP A 36 -12.30 -11.04 14.39
C TRP A 36 -13.53 -10.65 15.19
N THR A 37 -14.56 -10.06 14.57
CA THR A 37 -15.82 -9.70 15.24
C THR A 37 -16.47 -10.94 15.85
N ASN A 38 -16.48 -12.06 15.12
CA ASN A 38 -17.03 -13.33 15.60
C ASN A 38 -16.21 -14.00 16.71
N ARG A 39 -15.00 -13.51 16.99
CA ARG A 39 -14.07 -14.04 18.00
C ARG A 39 -13.83 -13.09 19.17
N THR A 40 -14.36 -11.87 19.07
CA THR A 40 -14.23 -10.85 20.12
C THR A 40 -15.47 -10.89 21.02
N GLY A 41 -15.35 -10.40 22.25
CA GLY A 41 -16.44 -10.35 23.22
C GLY A 41 -17.62 -9.45 22.81
N ALA A 42 -18.59 -9.31 23.71
CA ALA A 42 -19.90 -8.72 23.44
C ALA A 42 -19.89 -7.26 22.91
N ASP A 43 -18.80 -6.52 23.08
CA ASP A 43 -18.69 -5.12 22.65
C ASP A 43 -18.24 -4.95 21.18
N GLY A 44 -17.74 -6.03 20.56
CA GLY A 44 -17.36 -6.11 19.15
C GLY A 44 -16.17 -5.23 18.75
N TRP A 45 -15.42 -4.67 19.71
CA TRP A 45 -14.29 -3.78 19.42
C TRP A 45 -12.99 -4.56 19.23
N ILE A 46 -12.42 -4.44 18.04
CA ILE A 46 -11.18 -5.10 17.64
C ILE A 46 -10.05 -4.09 17.71
N TYR A 47 -8.97 -4.44 18.41
CA TYR A 47 -7.70 -3.72 18.31
C TYR A 47 -6.71 -4.53 17.50
N LYS A 48 -6.12 -3.88 16.50
CA LYS A 48 -4.98 -4.38 15.75
C LYS A 48 -4.12 -3.22 15.27
N THR A 49 -2.81 -3.43 15.33
CA THR A 49 -1.81 -2.55 14.75
C THR A 49 -1.82 -2.64 13.23
N GLN A 50 -1.19 -1.66 12.59
CA GLN A 50 -1.07 -1.64 11.14
C GLN A 50 -0.22 -2.81 10.62
N ASP A 51 0.85 -3.17 11.34
CA ASP A 51 1.75 -4.26 10.98
C ASP A 51 1.02 -5.60 11.13
N GLU A 52 0.24 -5.80 12.19
CA GLU A 52 -0.61 -7.00 12.34
C GLU A 52 -1.67 -7.13 11.24
N TRP A 53 -2.18 -6.01 10.71
CA TRP A 53 -3.07 -6.04 9.54
C TRP A 53 -2.33 -6.38 8.25
N GLU A 54 -1.10 -5.86 8.10
CA GLU A 54 -0.25 -6.14 6.94
C GLU A 54 0.17 -7.61 6.91
N ASP A 55 0.56 -8.18 8.06
CA ASP A 55 0.90 -9.58 8.21
C ASP A 55 -0.30 -10.51 7.90
N GLU A 56 -1.52 -10.11 8.26
CA GLU A 56 -2.71 -10.94 8.00
C GLU A 56 -3.26 -10.84 6.59
N THR A 57 -3.18 -9.66 5.97
CA THR A 57 -3.90 -9.37 4.73
C THR A 57 -2.98 -9.09 3.54
N GLY A 58 -1.70 -8.86 3.78
CA GLY A 58 -0.75 -8.36 2.78
C GLY A 58 -1.01 -6.91 2.34
N LEU A 59 -2.01 -6.22 2.92
CA LEU A 59 -2.34 -4.85 2.56
C LEU A 59 -1.31 -3.89 3.16
N THR A 60 -0.68 -3.09 2.30
CA THR A 60 0.21 -2.01 2.73
C THR A 60 -0.55 -0.95 3.53
N ARG A 61 0.20 -0.13 4.29
CA ARG A 61 -0.32 1.05 4.99
C ARG A 61 -1.38 1.85 4.22
N TYR A 62 -1.07 2.19 2.96
CA TYR A 62 -1.91 3.05 2.13
C TYR A 62 -3.17 2.32 1.66
N GLU A 63 -3.06 1.03 1.34
CA GLU A 63 -4.21 0.21 0.97
C GLU A 63 -5.14 -0.02 2.16
N GLN A 64 -4.59 -0.22 3.36
CA GLN A 64 -5.37 -0.27 4.59
C GLN A 64 -6.10 1.05 4.81
N GLU A 65 -5.42 2.20 4.72
CA GLU A 65 -6.06 3.53 4.86
C GLU A 65 -7.17 3.75 3.83
N GLY A 66 -6.94 3.37 2.56
CA GLY A 66 -7.92 3.44 1.49
C GLY A 66 -9.12 2.53 1.71
N ALA A 67 -8.89 1.27 2.08
CA ALA A 67 -9.93 0.31 2.44
C ALA A 67 -10.78 0.81 3.61
N ARG A 68 -10.13 1.28 4.68
CA ARG A 68 -10.82 1.86 5.85
C ARG A 68 -11.65 3.09 5.48
N LYS A 69 -11.13 3.99 4.64
CA LYS A 69 -11.88 5.16 4.16
C LYS A 69 -13.16 4.74 3.43
N LYS A 70 -13.07 3.74 2.54
CA LYS A 70 -14.24 3.21 1.82
C LYS A 70 -15.26 2.58 2.78
N LEU A 71 -14.82 1.70 3.68
CA LEU A 71 -15.72 1.05 4.64
C LEU A 71 -16.38 2.05 5.60
N ARG A 72 -15.67 3.10 6.00
CA ARG A 72 -16.25 4.22 6.78
C ARG A 72 -17.26 5.02 5.96
N SER A 73 -16.98 5.29 4.68
CA SER A 73 -17.94 5.99 3.81
C SER A 73 -19.22 5.19 3.56
N LEU A 74 -19.15 3.85 3.61
CA LEU A 74 -20.30 2.97 3.56
C LEU A 74 -21.02 2.85 4.92
N GLY A 75 -20.48 3.43 6.00
CA GLY A 75 -21.02 3.33 7.36
C GLY A 75 -20.82 1.97 8.04
N VAL A 76 -20.17 1.01 7.38
CA VAL A 76 -19.97 -0.35 7.90
C VAL A 76 -18.85 -0.42 8.93
N LEU A 77 -17.84 0.44 8.81
CA LEU A 77 -16.71 0.47 9.74
C LEU A 77 -16.83 1.67 10.68
N ILE A 78 -16.77 1.39 11.97
CA ILE A 78 -16.66 2.37 13.04
C ILE A 78 -15.23 2.33 13.59
N GLU A 79 -14.59 3.49 13.67
CA GLU A 79 -13.24 3.65 14.21
C GLU A 79 -13.30 4.50 15.48
N GLN A 80 -12.58 4.08 16.53
CA GLN A 80 -12.46 4.86 17.77
C GLN A 80 -11.05 4.81 18.32
N ARG A 81 -10.48 5.96 18.69
CA ARG A 81 -9.22 6.01 19.45
C ARG A 81 -9.50 5.91 20.93
N LYS A 82 -8.84 4.98 21.63
CA LYS A 82 -8.99 4.75 23.07
C LYS A 82 -7.62 4.64 23.76
N GLY A 83 -7.58 4.98 25.05
CA GLY A 83 -6.42 4.79 25.93
C GLY A 83 -5.26 5.77 25.73
N VAL A 84 -4.20 5.55 26.51
CA VAL A 84 -2.92 6.28 26.45
C VAL A 84 -1.78 5.24 26.51
N PRO A 85 -0.90 5.13 25.50
CA PRO A 85 -0.95 5.84 24.22
C PRO A 85 -2.21 5.47 23.40
N ALA A 86 -2.69 6.43 22.59
CA ALA A 86 -3.95 6.30 21.87
C ALA A 86 -3.89 5.20 20.80
N LYS A 87 -4.68 4.15 21.00
CA LYS A 87 -4.80 2.98 20.11
C LYS A 87 -6.07 3.07 19.26
N LEU A 88 -6.00 2.66 17.99
CA LEU A 88 -7.14 2.65 17.08
C LEU A 88 -7.89 1.33 17.19
N TYR A 89 -9.17 1.41 17.56
CA TYR A 89 -10.09 0.27 17.63
C TYR A 89 -11.08 0.35 16.48
N TYR A 90 -11.50 -0.82 16.02
CA TYR A 90 -12.41 -1.03 14.91
C TYR A 90 -13.65 -1.77 15.40
N ARG A 91 -14.81 -1.44 14.85
CA ARG A 91 -16.03 -2.22 15.04
C ARG A 91 -16.82 -2.24 13.74
N VAL A 92 -17.34 -3.41 13.39
CA VAL A 92 -18.25 -3.53 12.24
C VAL A 92 -19.67 -3.21 12.69
N ASP A 93 -20.33 -2.29 12.00
CA ASP A 93 -21.77 -2.11 12.13
C ASP A 93 -22.50 -3.19 11.33
N VAL A 94 -22.89 -4.24 12.05
CA VAL A 94 -23.55 -5.41 11.47
C VAL A 94 -24.92 -5.04 10.88
N THR A 95 -25.62 -4.06 11.46
CA THR A 95 -26.93 -3.62 10.96
C THR A 95 -26.80 -2.97 9.58
N VAL A 96 -25.84 -2.04 9.44
CA VAL A 96 -25.55 -1.39 8.16
C VAL A 96 -25.04 -2.41 7.13
N LEU A 97 -24.19 -3.35 7.55
CA LEU A 97 -23.70 -4.42 6.69
C LEU A 97 -24.85 -5.27 6.13
N TYR A 98 -25.80 -5.70 6.96
CA TYR A 98 -26.97 -6.46 6.50
C TYR A 98 -27.81 -5.68 5.50
N GLN A 99 -28.03 -4.38 5.72
CA GLN A 99 -28.79 -3.54 4.79
C GLN A 99 -28.10 -3.42 3.43
N LEU A 100 -26.79 -3.17 3.41
CA LEU A 100 -26.02 -3.03 2.17
C LEU A 100 -25.91 -4.35 1.39
N LEU A 101 -25.75 -5.48 2.09
CA LEU A 101 -25.78 -6.79 1.45
C LEU A 101 -27.17 -7.09 0.88
N GLY A 102 -28.24 -6.72 1.58
CA GLY A 102 -29.60 -6.86 1.08
C GLY A 102 -29.87 -6.03 -0.17
N ALA A 103 -29.40 -4.78 -0.21
CA ALA A 103 -29.53 -3.91 -1.37
C ALA A 103 -28.72 -4.43 -2.57
N ALA A 104 -27.43 -4.74 -2.36
CA ALA A 104 -26.53 -5.20 -3.42
C ALA A 104 -26.95 -6.55 -4.04
N ASN A 105 -27.71 -7.37 -3.31
CA ASN A 105 -28.27 -8.62 -3.84
C ASN A 105 -29.58 -8.41 -4.63
N LYS A 106 -30.38 -7.38 -4.30
CA LYS A 106 -31.58 -7.04 -5.09
C LYS A 106 -31.23 -6.46 -6.45
N ASP A 107 -30.14 -5.70 -6.53
CA ASP A 107 -29.63 -5.17 -7.80
C ASP A 107 -29.05 -6.27 -8.73
N ALA A 108 -28.87 -7.50 -8.22
CA ALA A 108 -28.46 -8.67 -9.00
C ALA A 108 -29.65 -9.51 -9.53
N GLU A 109 -30.88 -9.24 -9.08
CA GLU A 109 -32.12 -9.89 -9.53
C GLU A 109 -32.91 -9.01 -10.51
N ILE A 110 -32.27 -8.56 -11.59
CA ILE A 110 -33.01 -8.25 -12.82
C ILE A 110 -32.93 -9.51 -13.70
N PRO A 111 -34.00 -10.32 -13.81
CA PRO A 111 -33.99 -11.47 -14.70
C PRO A 111 -33.98 -10.98 -16.14
N HIS A 112 -32.96 -11.39 -16.90
CA HIS A 112 -33.06 -11.40 -18.35
C HIS A 112 -34.22 -12.33 -18.74
N THR A 113 -35.36 -11.73 -19.08
CA THR A 113 -36.42 -12.39 -19.85
C THR A 113 -36.82 -11.45 -20.97
N SER A 114 -36.01 -11.43 -22.04
CA SER A 114 -36.37 -10.73 -23.27
C SER A 114 -37.38 -11.59 -24.05
N SER A 115 -38.67 -11.34 -23.82
CA SER A 115 -39.68 -11.47 -24.86
C SER A 115 -39.67 -10.15 -25.63
N GLY A 116 -39.45 -10.23 -26.94
CA GLY A 116 -39.21 -9.06 -27.77
C GLY A 116 -40.41 -8.12 -27.90
N LYS A 117 -40.12 -6.83 -28.05
CA LYS A 117 -40.59 -6.01 -29.18
C LYS A 117 -39.86 -4.67 -29.22
N THR A 118 -39.56 -4.29 -30.46
CA THR A 118 -38.99 -3.07 -31.01
C THR A 118 -39.70 -1.79 -30.55
N SER A 119 -38.96 -0.69 -30.37
CA SER A 119 -38.98 0.49 -31.25
C SER A 119 -38.03 1.60 -30.77
N GLU A 120 -37.13 1.98 -31.68
CA GLU A 120 -36.62 3.32 -32.04
C GLU A 120 -36.03 4.30 -31.00
N GLN A 121 -34.88 4.85 -31.42
CA GLN A 121 -34.01 5.83 -30.75
C GLN A 121 -34.58 7.25 -30.79
N ASP A 122 -34.27 8.06 -29.78
CA ASP A 122 -33.74 9.42 -30.02
C ASP A 122 -32.89 9.88 -28.81
N GLY A 123 -31.83 10.63 -29.10
CA GLY A 123 -30.68 10.88 -28.22
C GLY A 123 -30.81 12.05 -27.24
N GLY A 124 -29.94 12.04 -26.23
CA GLY A 124 -29.84 13.13 -25.25
C GLY A 124 -28.71 12.91 -24.25
N ASN A 125 -27.58 13.51 -24.53
CA ASN A 125 -26.27 13.44 -23.86
C ASN A 125 -26.29 13.61 -22.32
N SER A 126 -25.61 12.74 -21.58
CA SER A 126 -25.03 13.06 -20.27
C SER A 126 -23.75 12.27 -20.02
N THR A 127 -22.67 13.04 -20.04
CA THR A 127 -21.26 12.71 -19.79
C THR A 127 -21.04 11.92 -18.49
N ILE A 128 -20.55 10.68 -18.64
CA ILE A 128 -19.88 9.92 -17.58
C ILE A 128 -18.39 9.86 -17.94
N PHE A 129 -17.54 10.46 -17.11
CA PHE A 129 -16.10 10.29 -17.18
C PHE A 129 -15.75 8.85 -16.79
N LEU A 130 -15.48 8.01 -17.79
CA LEU A 130 -14.86 6.70 -17.63
C LEU A 130 -13.34 6.92 -17.59
N THR A 131 -12.73 6.88 -16.41
CA THR A 131 -11.27 6.77 -16.32
C THR A 131 -10.87 5.31 -16.49
N GLU A 132 -10.10 5.07 -17.55
CA GLU A 132 -9.45 3.82 -17.91
C GLU A 132 -8.76 3.16 -16.69
N ILE A 133 -9.09 1.90 -16.46
CA ILE A 133 -8.29 0.98 -15.65
C ILE A 133 -7.47 0.18 -16.65
N THR A 134 -6.26 0.65 -16.95
CA THR A 134 -5.26 -0.10 -17.72
C THR A 134 -4.81 -1.30 -16.90
N THR A 135 -5.17 -2.49 -17.38
CA THR A 135 -4.60 -3.76 -16.96
C THR A 135 -3.24 -3.93 -17.64
N GLU A 136 -2.15 -3.85 -16.89
CA GLU A 136 -0.87 -4.38 -17.33
C GLU A 136 -0.61 -5.71 -16.62
N THR A 137 -0.83 -6.78 -17.37
CA THR A 137 -0.30 -8.11 -17.16
C THR A 137 1.23 -8.04 -17.16
N THR A 138 1.90 -8.52 -16.11
CA THR A 138 3.31 -8.90 -16.20
C THR A 138 3.55 -10.17 -15.39
N THR A 139 3.68 -11.23 -16.18
CA THR A 139 4.49 -12.44 -16.03
C THR A 139 5.25 -12.64 -14.73
N GLU A 140 5.01 -13.81 -14.14
CA GLU A 140 5.80 -14.49 -13.13
C GLU A 140 7.31 -14.49 -13.47
N ILE A 141 8.16 -14.43 -12.44
CA ILE A 141 9.35 -15.29 -12.28
C ILE A 141 9.97 -15.10 -10.87
N ILE A 142 9.87 -16.19 -10.10
CA ILE A 142 10.80 -16.77 -9.12
C ILE A 142 11.12 -15.94 -7.86
N GLY A 143 10.51 -16.38 -6.76
CA GLY A 143 10.98 -16.12 -5.40
C GLY A 143 12.14 -17.04 -5.02
N GLU A 144 13.00 -16.56 -4.12
CA GLU A 144 13.94 -17.40 -3.39
C GLU A 144 14.34 -16.72 -2.07
N SER A 145 14.04 -17.43 -0.97
CA SER A 145 14.66 -17.28 0.34
C SER A 145 15.52 -18.52 0.62
N ALA A 146 16.68 -18.29 1.25
CA ALA A 146 17.63 -19.14 2.02
C ALA A 146 17.28 -20.64 2.24
N ASP A 147 18.19 -21.63 2.17
CA ASP A 147 19.56 -21.74 2.70
C ASP A 147 20.41 -22.86 2.01
N ALA A 148 21.76 -22.69 1.98
CA ALA A 148 22.88 -23.67 1.89
C ALA A 148 22.91 -24.74 0.76
N VAL A 149 23.96 -25.04 -0.04
CA VAL A 149 25.41 -24.74 -0.13
C VAL A 149 25.91 -25.10 -1.57
N SER A 150 26.68 -24.18 -2.20
CA SER A 150 27.76 -24.28 -3.24
C SER A 150 27.58 -24.97 -4.62
N PRO A 151 28.39 -24.61 -5.65
CA PRO A 151 28.95 -23.29 -6.01
C PRO A 151 28.82 -22.97 -7.52
N SER A 152 28.46 -21.75 -7.92
CA SER A 152 29.02 -21.01 -9.09
C SER A 152 28.15 -19.80 -9.53
N GLN A 153 28.60 -18.61 -9.10
CA GLN A 153 28.60 -17.28 -9.75
C GLN A 153 28.48 -16.23 -8.63
N PRO A 154 29.42 -15.28 -8.49
CA PRO A 154 29.48 -14.38 -7.34
C PRO A 154 28.29 -13.41 -7.39
N ALA A 155 27.32 -13.58 -6.50
CA ALA A 155 26.33 -12.55 -6.24
C ALA A 155 27.07 -11.28 -5.80
N GLU A 156 26.97 -10.20 -6.57
CA GLU A 156 27.49 -8.89 -6.19
C GLU A 156 26.93 -8.53 -4.81
N LYS A 157 27.77 -8.67 -3.80
CA LYS A 157 27.40 -8.46 -2.41
C LYS A 157 27.20 -6.97 -2.24
N ILE A 158 25.93 -6.53 -2.21
CA ILE A 158 25.60 -5.13 -1.98
C ILE A 158 26.17 -4.73 -0.62
N ASP A 159 27.14 -3.82 -0.64
CA ASP A 159 27.76 -3.26 0.55
C ASP A 159 26.86 -2.16 1.12
N TYR A 160 25.99 -2.55 2.05
CA TYR A 160 25.08 -1.61 2.70
C TYR A 160 25.82 -0.52 3.48
N GLN A 161 27.01 -0.80 4.01
CA GLN A 161 27.76 0.20 4.77
C GLN A 161 28.22 1.31 3.82
N LYS A 162 28.81 0.93 2.68
CA LYS A 162 29.21 1.89 1.65
C LYS A 162 28.05 2.75 1.14
N ILE A 163 26.86 2.17 0.99
CA ILE A 163 25.65 2.91 0.60
C ILE A 163 25.30 3.99 1.63
N LEU A 164 25.36 3.63 2.91
CA LEU A 164 25.07 4.54 4.02
C LEU A 164 26.13 5.63 4.15
N ASP A 165 27.41 5.27 4.01
CA ASP A 165 28.52 6.22 4.08
C ASP A 165 28.37 7.29 3.00
N VAL A 166 28.15 6.90 1.73
CA VAL A 166 27.91 7.84 0.62
C VAL A 166 26.65 8.69 0.88
N TYR A 167 25.62 8.13 1.51
CA TYR A 167 24.42 8.87 1.88
C TYR A 167 24.68 9.91 2.99
N HIS A 168 25.43 9.56 4.03
CA HIS A 168 25.78 10.49 5.12
C HIS A 168 26.75 11.57 4.64
N ASP A 169 27.68 11.23 3.75
CA ASP A 169 28.67 12.15 3.20
C ASP A 169 28.04 13.13 2.20
N THR A 170 27.13 12.65 1.34
CA THR A 170 26.52 13.49 0.30
C THR A 170 25.38 14.35 0.83
N LEU A 171 24.62 13.86 1.82
CA LEU A 171 23.44 14.52 2.38
C LEU A 171 23.52 14.63 3.92
N PRO A 172 24.48 15.39 4.46
CA PRO A 172 24.69 15.50 5.91
C PRO A 172 23.52 16.19 6.63
N GLU A 173 22.71 16.99 5.93
CA GLU A 173 21.54 17.67 6.50
C GLU A 173 20.37 16.70 6.76
N MET A 174 20.35 15.54 6.12
CA MET A 174 19.28 14.55 6.27
C MET A 174 19.40 13.72 7.54
N ALA A 175 18.31 13.06 7.91
CA ALA A 175 18.30 12.16 9.05
C ALA A 175 19.29 11.00 8.84
N GLN A 176 20.25 10.88 9.75
CA GLN A 176 21.23 9.79 9.75
C GLN A 176 20.57 8.44 10.09
N VAL A 177 21.05 7.41 9.42
CA VAL A 177 20.61 6.03 9.65
C VAL A 177 21.55 5.38 10.65
N LYS A 178 21.11 5.25 11.90
CA LYS A 178 21.88 4.63 12.99
C LYS A 178 21.66 3.13 13.12
N ILE A 179 20.48 2.65 12.71
CA ILE A 179 20.08 1.25 12.82
C ILE A 179 19.65 0.76 11.45
N LEU A 180 20.28 -0.32 10.99
CA LEU A 180 19.97 -0.97 9.73
C LEU A 180 19.20 -2.26 10.00
N THR A 181 17.87 -2.17 10.02
CA THR A 181 16.98 -3.32 10.17
C THR A 181 16.94 -4.17 8.89
N ASP A 182 16.57 -5.44 9.00
CA ASP A 182 16.50 -6.33 7.83
C ASP A 182 15.41 -5.92 6.83
N ALA A 183 14.31 -5.34 7.31
CA ALA A 183 13.30 -4.72 6.45
C ALA A 183 13.90 -3.57 5.61
N ARG A 184 14.70 -2.68 6.22
CA ARG A 184 15.38 -1.59 5.50
C ARG A 184 16.40 -2.12 4.49
N LYS A 185 17.17 -3.14 4.84
CA LYS A 185 18.09 -3.82 3.89
C LYS A 185 17.34 -4.41 2.69
N LYS A 186 16.19 -5.03 2.93
CA LYS A 186 15.32 -5.58 1.87
C LYS A 186 14.85 -4.47 0.93
N THR A 187 14.38 -3.35 1.45
CA THR A 187 13.95 -2.19 0.64
C THR A 187 15.10 -1.64 -0.21
N ILE A 188 16.28 -1.41 0.39
CA ILE A 188 17.47 -0.93 -0.32
C ILE A 188 17.85 -1.91 -1.43
N ARG A 189 17.90 -3.22 -1.13
CA ARG A 189 18.25 -4.26 -2.10
C ARG A 189 17.28 -4.30 -3.28
N ASN A 190 15.97 -4.25 -3.01
CA ASN A 190 14.96 -4.27 -4.05
C ASN A 190 15.05 -3.04 -4.95
N PHE A 191 15.23 -1.85 -4.35
CA PHE A 191 15.47 -0.61 -5.08
C PHE A 191 16.73 -0.70 -5.95
N TRP A 192 17.83 -1.22 -5.39
CA TRP A 192 19.11 -1.38 -6.09
C TRP A 192 18.98 -2.24 -7.34
N LYS A 193 18.33 -3.41 -7.18
CA LYS A 193 18.10 -4.35 -8.28
C LYS A 193 17.16 -3.75 -9.33
N LYS A 194 16.04 -3.15 -8.88
CA LYS A 194 15.00 -2.62 -9.78
C LYS A 194 15.54 -1.56 -10.73
N PHE A 195 16.33 -0.61 -10.22
CA PHE A 195 16.87 0.50 -11.02
C PHE A 195 18.32 0.29 -11.47
N LYS A 196 18.86 -0.92 -11.26
CA LYS A 196 20.24 -1.31 -11.61
C LYS A 196 21.26 -0.30 -11.07
N PHE A 197 21.13 0.04 -9.79
CA PHE A 197 22.08 0.95 -9.14
C PHE A 197 23.44 0.30 -8.93
N ASN A 198 24.46 1.14 -8.96
CA ASN A 198 25.82 0.84 -8.52
C ASN A 198 26.31 2.04 -7.67
N SER A 199 27.55 1.99 -7.18
CA SER A 199 28.10 3.05 -6.32
C SER A 199 28.01 4.44 -6.98
N ASP A 200 28.42 4.54 -8.25
CA ASP A 200 28.49 5.83 -8.96
C ASP A 200 27.11 6.40 -9.25
N ARG A 201 26.15 5.54 -9.65
CA ARG A 201 24.76 5.94 -9.89
C ARG A 201 24.10 6.40 -8.59
N TRP A 202 24.41 5.76 -7.47
CA TRP A 202 23.89 6.15 -6.17
C TRP A 202 24.39 7.53 -5.77
N GLU A 203 25.70 7.75 -5.85
CA GLU A 203 26.31 9.04 -5.56
C GLU A 203 25.77 10.15 -6.47
N ALA A 204 25.65 9.90 -7.78
CA ALA A 204 25.08 10.85 -8.73
C ALA A 204 23.61 11.19 -8.41
N TYR A 205 22.81 10.19 -8.05
CA TYR A 205 21.42 10.38 -7.65
C TYR A 205 21.30 11.25 -6.39
N LEU A 206 22.12 10.98 -5.37
CA LEU A 206 22.12 11.76 -4.14
C LEU A 206 22.64 13.19 -4.36
N ARG A 207 23.69 13.38 -5.16
CA ARG A 207 24.20 14.72 -5.54
C ARG A 207 23.16 15.54 -6.29
N TYR A 208 22.39 14.89 -7.16
CA TYR A 208 21.30 15.55 -7.86
C TYR A 208 20.23 16.04 -6.87
N ILE A 209 19.85 15.20 -5.91
CA ILE A 209 18.91 15.59 -4.84
C ILE A 209 19.49 16.74 -4.00
N ALA A 210 20.76 16.67 -3.63
CA ALA A 210 21.45 17.72 -2.87
C ALA A 210 21.34 19.10 -3.55
N SER A 211 21.44 19.11 -4.88
CA SER A 211 21.51 20.34 -5.68
C SER A 211 20.15 20.88 -6.09
N ASN A 212 19.17 20.00 -6.35
CA ASN A 212 17.92 20.37 -7.00
C ASN A 212 16.67 20.18 -6.13
N CYS A 213 16.78 19.52 -4.97
CA CYS A 213 15.63 19.11 -4.15
C CYS A 213 15.81 19.53 -2.67
N ARG A 214 16.16 20.80 -2.41
CA ARG A 214 16.34 21.38 -1.07
C ARG A 214 15.15 21.13 -0.16
N TRP A 215 13.92 21.17 -0.68
CA TRP A 215 12.73 20.91 0.14
C TRP A 215 12.73 19.52 0.80
N MET A 216 13.49 18.55 0.28
CA MET A 216 13.63 17.23 0.90
C MET A 216 14.63 17.22 2.07
N LEU A 217 15.55 18.18 2.13
CA LEU A 217 16.68 18.21 3.07
C LEU A 217 16.35 19.01 4.34
N GLU A 218 15.35 19.88 4.29
CA GLU A 218 15.08 20.86 5.34
C GLU A 218 13.70 20.72 5.97
N ASP A 219 13.60 21.17 7.22
CA ASP A 219 12.31 21.34 7.90
C ASP A 219 11.71 22.67 7.42
N ARG A 220 10.60 22.63 6.66
CA ARG A 220 9.96 23.82 6.07
C ARG A 220 8.63 24.13 6.74
N PRO A 221 8.28 25.41 6.97
CA PRO A 221 6.98 25.78 7.53
C PRO A 221 5.84 25.37 6.58
N ASN A 222 4.76 24.83 7.13
CA ASN A 222 3.63 24.30 6.36
C ASN A 222 2.49 25.31 6.14
N GLY A 223 2.68 26.58 6.54
CA GLY A 223 1.67 27.63 6.42
C GLY A 223 0.46 27.50 7.36
N ARG A 224 0.43 26.48 8.22
CA ARG A 224 -0.66 26.21 9.19
C ARG A 224 -0.13 26.04 10.63
N GLY A 225 0.96 26.72 10.95
CA GLY A 225 1.57 26.68 12.29
C GLY A 225 2.37 25.41 12.61
N GLY A 226 2.76 24.62 11.61
CA GLY A 226 3.64 23.46 11.77
C GLY A 226 4.76 23.41 10.72
N PHE A 227 5.51 22.31 10.72
CA PHE A 227 6.63 22.10 9.79
C PHE A 227 6.48 20.78 9.03
N TRP A 228 6.73 20.81 7.73
CA TRP A 228 7.08 19.60 6.99
C TRP A 228 8.49 19.21 7.39
N LYS A 229 8.64 18.01 7.95
CA LYS A 229 9.96 17.47 8.29
C LYS A 229 10.74 17.11 7.03
N ARG A 230 12.07 17.30 7.11
CA ARG A 230 13.03 16.77 6.15
C ARG A 230 12.82 15.26 5.95
N LYS A 231 13.14 14.77 4.75
CA LYS A 231 13.00 13.36 4.40
C LYS A 231 14.13 12.52 4.99
N ASN A 232 14.04 11.21 4.79
CA ASN A 232 15.03 10.23 5.25
C ASN A 232 15.39 9.26 4.12
N LEU A 233 16.36 8.39 4.37
CA LEU A 233 16.79 7.38 3.41
C LEU A 233 15.64 6.52 2.88
N ASP A 234 14.71 6.11 3.75
CA ASP A 234 13.58 5.25 3.36
C ASP A 234 12.70 5.91 2.29
N TYR A 235 12.55 7.23 2.33
CA TYR A 235 11.84 7.98 1.30
C TYR A 235 12.60 8.00 -0.03
N LEU A 236 13.92 8.20 0.00
CA LEU A 236 14.75 8.32 -1.21
C LEU A 236 14.84 7.02 -2.00
N VAL A 237 14.76 5.88 -1.32
CA VAL A 237 14.78 4.54 -1.93
C VAL A 237 13.38 4.06 -2.33
N THR A 238 12.37 4.94 -2.34
CA THR A 238 11.08 4.64 -2.96
C THR A 238 11.15 4.87 -4.46
N GLU A 239 10.46 4.02 -5.22
CA GLU A 239 10.26 4.20 -6.66
C GLU A 239 9.63 5.56 -6.98
N ARG A 240 8.64 5.97 -6.19
CA ARG A 240 7.97 7.27 -6.38
C ARG A 240 8.95 8.43 -6.30
N CYS A 241 9.85 8.42 -5.31
CA CYS A 241 10.86 9.48 -5.17
C CYS A 241 11.83 9.44 -6.34
N TYR A 242 12.37 8.27 -6.68
CA TYR A 242 13.32 8.13 -7.77
C TYR A 242 12.77 8.61 -9.11
N VAL A 243 11.55 8.19 -9.47
CA VAL A 243 10.89 8.62 -10.71
C VAL A 243 10.64 10.13 -10.70
N ALA A 244 10.13 10.69 -9.59
CA ALA A 244 9.89 12.12 -9.49
C ALA A 244 11.17 12.96 -9.60
N VAL A 245 12.30 12.49 -9.05
CA VAL A 245 13.61 13.13 -9.19
C VAL A 245 14.12 12.99 -10.62
N LYS A 246 13.97 11.81 -11.23
CA LYS A 246 14.46 11.54 -12.58
C LYS A 246 13.70 12.31 -13.66
N GLU A 247 12.41 12.55 -13.44
CA GLU A 247 11.54 13.37 -14.29
C GLU A 247 11.53 14.85 -13.88
N GLU A 248 12.43 15.27 -12.97
CA GLU A 248 12.60 16.66 -12.52
C GLU A 248 11.37 17.27 -11.81
N ARG A 249 10.29 16.50 -11.65
CA ARG A 249 9.06 16.89 -10.93
C ARG A 249 9.30 17.16 -9.44
N ALA A 250 10.38 16.63 -8.90
CA ALA A 250 10.77 16.83 -7.52
C ALA A 250 11.68 18.06 -7.31
N ASN A 251 12.11 18.73 -8.39
CA ASN A 251 12.97 19.90 -8.28
C ASN A 251 12.26 21.03 -7.52
N ASP A 252 13.02 21.84 -6.78
CA ASP A 252 12.48 23.07 -6.21
C ASP A 252 12.01 24.00 -7.35
N GLN A 253 10.81 24.56 -7.18
CA GLN A 253 10.23 25.59 -8.04
C GLN A 253 10.18 26.92 -7.30
#